data_AF-A0A2V8F7A5-F1
#
_entry.id   AF-A0A2V8F7A5-F1
#
_cell.length_a   1.000
_cell.length_b   1.000
_cell.length_c   1.000
_cell.angle_alpha   90.00
_cell.angle_beta   90.00
_cell.angle_gamma   90.00
#
_symmetry.space_group_name_H-M   'P 1'
#
loop_
_entity.id
_entity.type
_entity.pdbx_description
1 polymer ?
#
loop_
_entity_poly.entity_id
_entity_poly.type
_entity_poly.pdbx_seq_one_letter_code
_entity_poly.pdbx_strand_id
1 'polypeptide(L)'
;MREVRIDREYRTLSQRMLKLADQRAADADVRGVSTVLSQIRVRDAAMGASRPDTINSLVAEVEVRLDAARRLRLARDHWAFRQTVVRQYLGAVDVAFRNFAKLKPPLEDIKSLAGSPPAALTAVRRVAEDILALTANVVPPEECRTTHELIVSAAQLADNAALIRRDAVRSADLTRAWNASSAAAGALMLVARAEAEMQELLRLPQLPQ
;
A
#
# COMPACT_ATOMS: atom_id res chain seq x y z
N MET A 1 -7.29 -53.59 -5.18
CA MET A 1 -5.90 -53.28 -4.75
C MET A 1 -5.15 -52.42 -5.78
N ARG A 2 -5.03 -52.82 -7.06
CA ARG A 2 -4.28 -52.08 -8.09
C ARG A 2 -4.88 -50.71 -8.45
N GLU A 3 -6.20 -50.62 -8.57
CA GLU A 3 -6.92 -49.39 -8.93
C GLU A 3 -6.78 -48.28 -7.86
N VAL A 4 -6.95 -48.64 -6.59
CA VAL A 4 -6.75 -47.74 -5.43
C VAL A 4 -5.32 -47.18 -5.38
N ARG A 5 -4.32 -47.98 -5.78
CA ARG A 5 -2.93 -47.53 -5.84
C ARG A 5 -2.73 -46.50 -6.95
N ILE A 6 -3.27 -46.74 -8.14
CA ILE A 6 -3.22 -45.79 -9.27
C ILE A 6 -3.87 -44.47 -8.86
N ASP A 7 -5.06 -44.48 -8.27
CA ASP A 7 -5.74 -43.27 -7.83
C ASP A 7 -4.91 -42.47 -6.81
N ARG A 8 -4.22 -43.17 -5.90
CA ARG A 8 -3.34 -42.53 -4.91
C ARG A 8 -2.10 -41.90 -5.55
N GLU A 9 -1.53 -42.54 -6.56
CA GLU A 9 -0.38 -42.02 -7.32
C GLU A 9 -0.77 -40.75 -8.08
N TYR A 10 -1.89 -40.75 -8.81
CA TYR A 10 -2.41 -39.56 -9.50
C TYR A 10 -2.78 -38.44 -8.52
N ARG A 11 -3.40 -38.74 -7.39
CA ARG A 11 -3.70 -37.74 -6.35
C ARG A 11 -2.42 -37.07 -5.82
N THR A 12 -1.38 -37.87 -5.58
CA THR A 12 -0.08 -37.37 -5.10
C THR A 12 0.60 -36.50 -6.16
N LEU A 13 0.53 -36.90 -7.43
CA LEU A 13 1.01 -36.10 -8.56
C LEU A 13 0.30 -34.75 -8.61
N SER A 14 -1.03 -34.73 -8.59
CA SER A 14 -1.83 -33.50 -8.64
C SER A 14 -1.48 -32.56 -7.49
N GLN A 15 -1.47 -33.05 -6.25
CA GLN A 15 -1.11 -32.24 -5.08
C GLN A 15 0.27 -31.61 -5.20
N ARG A 16 1.26 -32.38 -5.68
CA ARG A 16 2.63 -31.89 -5.84
C ARG A 16 2.73 -30.84 -6.95
N MET A 17 2.08 -31.08 -8.10
CA MET A 17 2.14 -30.16 -9.24
C MET A 17 1.39 -28.86 -8.95
N LEU A 18 0.23 -28.92 -8.30
CA LEU A 18 -0.51 -27.74 -7.87
C LEU A 18 0.29 -26.90 -6.89
N LYS A 19 0.86 -27.51 -5.83
CA LYS A 19 1.70 -26.79 -4.87
C LYS A 19 2.89 -26.09 -5.54
N LEU A 20 3.53 -26.75 -6.52
CA LEU A 20 4.63 -26.14 -7.26
C LEU A 20 4.13 -24.99 -8.15
N ALA A 21 3.00 -25.15 -8.83
CA ALA A 21 2.41 -24.10 -9.64
C ALA A 21 1.99 -22.88 -8.79
N ASP A 22 1.43 -23.10 -7.59
CA ASP A 22 1.08 -22.04 -6.63
C ASP A 22 2.31 -21.20 -6.25
N GLN A 23 3.40 -21.87 -5.85
CA GLN A 23 4.65 -21.20 -5.49
C GLN A 23 5.19 -20.36 -6.65
N ARG A 24 5.25 -20.94 -7.85
CA ARG A 24 5.75 -20.25 -9.05
C ARG A 24 4.85 -19.09 -9.45
N ALA A 25 3.54 -19.23 -9.31
CA ALA A 25 2.60 -18.15 -9.60
C ALA A 25 2.75 -16.99 -8.62
N ALA A 26 2.91 -17.26 -7.32
CA ALA A 26 3.17 -16.24 -6.30
C ALA A 26 4.48 -15.45 -6.56
N ASP A 27 5.47 -16.12 -7.15
CA ASP A 27 6.74 -15.50 -7.57
C ASP A 27 6.66 -14.77 -8.92
N ALA A 28 5.49 -14.75 -9.57
CA ALA A 28 5.31 -14.27 -10.95
C ALA A 28 6.21 -15.00 -11.98
N ASP A 29 6.59 -16.25 -11.71
CA ASP A 29 7.46 -17.07 -12.56
C ASP A 29 6.62 -17.78 -13.65
N VAL A 30 6.26 -17.02 -14.68
CA VAL A 30 5.46 -17.50 -15.83
C VAL A 30 6.11 -18.70 -16.54
N ARG A 31 7.45 -18.68 -16.68
CA ARG A 31 8.19 -19.78 -17.32
C ARG A 31 8.19 -21.02 -16.43
N GLY A 32 8.35 -20.83 -15.12
CA GLY A 32 8.24 -21.90 -14.13
C GLY A 32 6.89 -22.59 -14.16
N VAL A 33 5.78 -21.86 -14.16
CA VAL A 33 4.42 -22.45 -14.25
C VAL A 33 4.22 -23.17 -15.59
N SER A 34 4.70 -22.60 -16.70
CA SER A 34 4.65 -23.26 -18.02
C SER A 34 5.43 -24.58 -18.03
N THR A 35 6.55 -24.63 -17.30
CA THR A 35 7.32 -25.86 -17.14
C THR A 35 6.54 -26.90 -16.32
N VAL A 36 5.76 -26.50 -15.31
CA VAL A 36 4.88 -27.43 -14.58
C VAL A 36 3.87 -28.11 -15.52
N LEU A 37 3.24 -27.36 -16.43
CA LEU A 37 2.33 -27.91 -17.44
C LEU A 37 3.03 -28.97 -18.31
N SER A 38 4.25 -28.68 -18.80
CA SER A 38 5.02 -29.65 -19.59
C SER A 38 5.36 -30.91 -18.77
N GLN A 39 5.69 -30.75 -17.49
CA GLN A 39 6.04 -31.85 -16.60
C GLN A 39 4.86 -32.74 -16.23
N ILE A 40 3.64 -32.20 -16.15
CA ILE A 40 2.43 -32.99 -15.93
C ILE A 40 2.27 -34.01 -17.05
N ARG A 41 2.37 -33.58 -18.32
CA ARG A 41 2.24 -34.46 -19.48
C ARG A 41 3.29 -35.56 -19.52
N VAL A 42 4.56 -35.22 -19.22
CA VAL A 42 5.66 -36.20 -19.16
C VAL A 42 5.42 -37.24 -18.06
N ARG A 43 4.95 -36.82 -16.88
CA ARG A 43 4.69 -37.72 -15.75
C ARG A 43 3.45 -38.60 -15.97
N ASP A 44 2.39 -38.04 -16.55
CA ASP A 44 1.20 -38.79 -16.94
C ASP A 44 1.54 -39.92 -17.93
N ALA A 45 2.32 -39.60 -18.98
CA ALA A 45 2.79 -40.60 -19.93
C ALA A 45 3.62 -41.70 -19.25
N ALA A 46 4.51 -41.34 -18.32
CA ALA A 46 5.30 -42.31 -17.53
C ALA A 46 4.43 -43.18 -16.60
N MET A 47 3.26 -42.68 -16.19
CA MET A 47 2.26 -43.40 -15.39
C MET A 47 1.20 -44.13 -16.25
N GLY A 48 1.40 -44.17 -17.57
CA GLY A 48 0.56 -44.91 -18.51
C GLY A 48 -0.76 -44.23 -18.88
N ALA A 49 -0.88 -42.91 -18.69
CA ALA A 49 -2.04 -42.10 -19.14
C ALA A 49 -3.41 -42.68 -18.75
N SER A 50 -3.51 -43.26 -17.55
CA SER A 50 -4.64 -44.09 -17.11
C SER A 50 -5.78 -43.30 -16.45
N ARG A 51 -5.63 -41.97 -16.28
CA ARG A 51 -6.62 -41.08 -15.65
C ARG A 51 -6.73 -39.73 -16.39
N PRO A 52 -7.23 -39.73 -17.63
CA PRO A 52 -7.30 -38.53 -18.47
C PRO A 52 -8.10 -37.40 -17.81
N ASP A 53 -9.24 -37.68 -17.20
CA ASP A 53 -10.07 -36.65 -16.56
C ASP A 53 -9.36 -35.98 -15.37
N THR A 54 -8.62 -36.74 -14.57
CA THR A 54 -7.84 -36.19 -13.45
C THR A 54 -6.72 -35.27 -13.94
N ILE A 55 -6.05 -35.65 -15.04
CA ILE A 55 -4.99 -34.86 -15.64
C ILE A 55 -5.54 -33.62 -16.32
N ASN A 56 -6.67 -33.71 -17.02
CA ASN A 56 -7.32 -32.57 -17.65
C ASN A 56 -7.74 -31.52 -16.60
N SER A 57 -8.32 -31.96 -15.48
CA SER A 57 -8.64 -31.08 -14.35
C SER A 57 -7.39 -30.44 -13.76
N LEU A 58 -6.32 -31.21 -13.55
CA LEU A 58 -5.04 -30.69 -13.06
C LEU A 58 -4.44 -29.65 -14.02
N VAL A 59 -4.45 -29.91 -15.32
CA VAL A 59 -3.95 -28.99 -16.35
C VAL A 59 -4.74 -27.69 -16.32
N ALA A 60 -6.08 -27.75 -16.31
CA ALA A 60 -6.93 -26.57 -16.24
C ALA A 60 -6.65 -25.74 -14.98
N GLU A 61 -6.48 -26.38 -13.82
CA GLU A 61 -6.12 -25.69 -12.58
C GLU A 61 -4.73 -25.02 -12.62
N VAL A 62 -3.76 -25.61 -13.32
CA VAL A 62 -2.43 -25.01 -13.51
C VAL A 62 -2.47 -23.88 -14.55
N GLU A 63 -3.33 -23.96 -15.57
CA GLU A 63 -3.55 -22.86 -16.53
C GLU A 63 -4.11 -21.61 -15.85
N VAL A 64 -5.05 -21.76 -14.91
CA VAL A 64 -5.52 -20.65 -14.07
C VAL A 64 -4.36 -19.97 -13.33
N ARG A 65 -3.43 -20.76 -12.78
CA ARG A 65 -2.24 -20.24 -12.08
C ARG A 65 -1.25 -19.59 -13.04
N LEU A 66 -1.15 -20.08 -14.28
CA LEU A 66 -0.32 -19.47 -15.31
C LEU A 66 -0.84 -18.08 -15.67
N ASP A 67 -2.15 -17.93 -15.82
CA ASP A 67 -2.77 -16.63 -16.07
C ASP A 67 -2.64 -15.68 -14.88
N ALA A 68 -2.77 -16.18 -13.65
CA ALA A 68 -2.48 -15.40 -12.45
C ALA A 68 -1.01 -14.93 -12.43
N ALA A 69 -0.05 -15.80 -12.74
CA ALA A 69 1.37 -15.46 -12.82
C ALA A 69 1.65 -14.41 -13.90
N ARG A 70 1.01 -14.49 -15.07
CA ARG A 70 1.13 -13.52 -16.16
C ARG A 70 0.61 -12.15 -15.75
N ARG A 71 -0.57 -12.09 -15.13
CA ARG A 71 -1.15 -10.84 -14.60
C ARG A 71 -0.22 -10.23 -13.55
N LEU A 72 0.29 -11.04 -12.62
CA LEU A 72 1.20 -10.57 -11.59
C LEU A 72 2.53 -10.07 -12.19
N ARG A 73 3.08 -10.77 -13.19
CA ARG A 73 4.30 -10.35 -13.88
C ARG A 73 4.11 -8.97 -14.52
N LEU A 74 3.01 -8.78 -15.26
CA LEU A 74 2.71 -7.49 -15.87
C LEU A 74 2.54 -6.38 -14.82
N ALA A 75 1.88 -6.67 -13.70
CA ALA A 75 1.74 -5.72 -12.61
C ALA A 75 3.10 -5.34 -11.99
N ARG A 76 4.01 -6.31 -11.82
CA ARG A 76 5.38 -6.06 -11.32
C ARG A 76 6.24 -5.29 -12.31
N ASP A 77 6.11 -5.56 -13.61
CA ASP A 77 6.84 -4.83 -14.66
C ASP A 77 6.36 -3.36 -14.71
N HIS A 78 5.05 -3.14 -14.64
CA HIS A 78 4.46 -1.80 -14.53
C HIS A 78 4.90 -1.08 -13.25
N TRP A 79 4.90 -1.77 -12.11
CA TRP A 79 5.42 -1.25 -10.85
C TRP A 79 6.88 -0.84 -10.99
N ALA A 80 7.74 -1.69 -11.56
CA ALA A 80 9.16 -1.40 -11.74
C ALA A 80 9.41 -0.18 -12.61
N PHE A 81 8.60 0.00 -13.66
CA PHE A 81 8.66 1.18 -14.52
C PHE A 81 8.37 2.48 -13.75
N ARG A 82 7.36 2.47 -12.88
CA ARG A 82 6.89 3.63 -12.10
C ARG A 82 7.74 3.93 -10.86
N GLN A 83 8.39 2.92 -10.29
CA GLN A 83 9.14 3.01 -9.02
C GLN A 83 10.15 4.16 -8.98
N THR A 84 10.86 4.42 -10.07
CA THR A 84 11.85 5.50 -10.13
C THR A 84 11.21 6.86 -9.88
N VAL A 85 10.08 7.13 -10.53
CA VAL A 85 9.36 8.40 -10.44
C VAL A 85 8.73 8.56 -9.05
N VAL A 86 8.14 7.48 -8.51
CA VAL A 86 7.59 7.48 -7.14
C VAL A 86 8.67 7.76 -6.10
N ARG A 87 9.85 7.15 -6.21
CA ARG A 87 10.96 7.40 -5.26
C ARG A 87 11.48 8.82 -5.32
N GLN A 88 11.57 9.41 -6.52
CA GLN A 88 11.96 10.81 -6.68
C GLN A 88 10.95 11.74 -6.01
N TYR A 89 9.66 11.48 -6.20
CA TYR A 89 8.59 12.22 -5.52
C TYR A 89 8.71 12.10 -3.99
N LEU A 90 8.88 10.89 -3.46
CA LEU A 90 9.05 10.66 -2.01
C LEU A 90 10.26 11.42 -1.44
N GLY A 91 11.37 11.44 -2.17
CA GLY A 91 12.54 12.25 -1.79
C GLY A 91 12.25 13.75 -1.77
N ALA A 92 11.43 14.24 -2.71
CA ALA A 92 11.05 15.66 -2.78
C ALA A 92 10.15 16.09 -1.61
N VAL A 93 9.32 15.19 -1.07
CA VAL A 93 8.40 15.49 0.04
C VAL A 93 8.90 15.05 1.42
N ASP A 94 10.06 14.41 1.52
CA ASP A 94 10.65 13.93 2.78
C ASP A 94 10.78 15.06 3.83
N VAL A 95 11.22 16.24 3.42
CA VAL A 95 11.35 17.40 4.32
C VAL A 95 10.00 17.81 4.90
N ALA A 96 8.92 17.71 4.12
CA ALA A 96 7.56 18.01 4.59
C ALA A 96 7.12 17.03 5.69
N PHE A 97 7.42 15.73 5.56
CA PHE A 97 7.12 14.75 6.63
C PHE A 97 7.95 14.96 7.89
N ARG A 98 9.24 15.30 7.74
CA ARG A 98 10.06 15.70 8.89
C ARG A 98 9.50 16.94 9.60
N ASN A 99 8.86 17.85 8.87
CA ASN A 99 8.16 18.99 9.44
C ASN A 99 6.83 18.58 10.11
N PHE A 100 6.05 17.68 9.54
CA PHE A 100 4.86 17.12 10.21
C PHE A 100 5.19 16.42 11.53
N ALA A 101 6.32 15.71 11.61
CA ALA A 101 6.77 15.10 12.86
C ALA A 101 6.95 16.14 13.98
N LYS A 102 7.37 17.37 13.65
CA LYS A 102 7.47 18.49 14.59
C LYS A 102 6.10 19.06 14.99
N LEU A 103 5.11 18.98 14.09
CA LEU A 103 3.74 19.42 14.36
C LEU A 103 2.96 18.46 15.25
N LYS A 104 3.35 17.18 15.31
CA LYS A 104 2.58 16.15 16.01
C LYS A 104 2.35 16.48 17.51
N PRO A 105 3.38 16.77 18.34
CA PRO A 105 3.15 17.10 19.75
C PRO A 105 2.21 18.30 19.97
N PRO A 106 2.43 19.49 19.37
CA PRO A 106 1.53 20.62 19.60
C PRO A 106 0.12 20.41 19.04
N LEU A 107 -0.05 19.62 17.97
CA LEU A 107 -1.39 19.24 17.48
C LEU A 107 -2.11 18.29 18.44
N GLU A 108 -1.40 17.39 19.12
CA GLU A 108 -1.96 16.56 20.20
C GLU A 108 -2.39 17.41 21.42
N ASP A 109 -1.63 18.45 21.77
CA ASP A 109 -2.01 19.40 22.82
C ASP A 109 -3.27 20.19 22.46
N ILE A 110 -3.41 20.62 21.19
CA ILE A 110 -4.63 21.26 20.69
C ILE A 110 -5.80 20.26 20.70
N LYS A 111 -5.59 19.04 20.22
CA LYS A 111 -6.61 17.97 20.17
C LYS A 111 -7.14 17.62 21.56
N SER A 112 -6.26 17.49 22.54
CA SER A 112 -6.61 17.15 23.93
C SER A 112 -7.14 18.32 24.75
N LEU A 113 -7.18 19.54 24.19
CA LEU A 113 -7.51 20.77 24.88
C LEU A 113 -6.60 21.09 26.07
N ALA A 114 -5.44 20.43 26.18
CA ALA A 114 -4.50 20.52 27.32
C ALA A 114 -3.85 21.91 27.50
N GLY A 115 -4.10 22.83 26.57
CA GLY A 115 -3.50 24.17 26.56
C GLY A 115 -2.27 24.19 25.66
N SER A 116 -2.06 25.30 24.94
CA SER A 116 -0.87 25.48 24.10
C SER A 116 -0.36 26.90 24.29
N PRO A 117 0.95 27.09 24.58
CA PRO A 117 1.53 28.43 24.67
C PRO A 117 1.33 29.20 23.35
N PRO A 118 1.13 30.53 23.37
CA PRO A 118 1.02 31.34 22.15
C PRO A 118 2.20 31.16 21.18
N ALA A 119 3.41 30.96 21.73
CA ALA A 119 4.60 30.68 20.94
C ALA A 119 4.51 29.33 20.19
N ALA A 120 3.94 28.30 20.81
CA ALA A 120 3.76 26.99 20.19
C ALA A 120 2.74 27.05 19.03
N LEU A 121 1.63 27.79 19.22
CA LEU A 121 0.65 28.02 18.15
C LEU A 121 1.28 28.75 16.96
N THR A 122 2.12 29.75 17.22
CA THR A 122 2.84 30.48 16.17
C THR A 122 3.84 29.56 15.43
N ALA A 123 4.52 28.68 16.17
CA ALA A 123 5.43 27.70 15.58
C ALA A 123 4.70 26.68 14.70
N VAL A 124 3.52 26.19 15.10
CA VAL A 124 2.68 25.31 14.28
C VAL A 124 2.35 25.96 12.94
N ARG A 125 1.88 27.21 12.96
CA ARG A 125 1.52 27.93 11.74
C ARG A 125 2.72 28.10 10.80
N ARG A 126 3.87 28.52 11.33
CA ARG A 126 5.10 28.65 10.54
C ARG A 126 5.52 27.34 9.88
N VAL A 127 5.52 26.25 10.64
CA VAL A 127 5.90 24.93 10.10
C VAL A 127 4.88 24.43 9.07
N ALA A 128 3.59 24.72 9.25
CA ALA A 128 2.55 24.42 8.26
C ALA A 128 2.74 25.24 6.97
N GLU A 129 3.05 26.54 7.07
CA GLU A 129 3.41 27.40 5.94
C GLU A 129 4.66 26.87 5.20
N ASP A 130 5.69 26.44 5.94
CA ASP A 130 6.89 25.84 5.36
C ASP A 130 6.56 24.55 4.58
N ILE A 131 5.66 23.70 5.10
CA ILE A 131 5.20 22.49 4.41
C ILE A 131 4.49 22.86 3.10
N LEU A 132 3.58 23.83 3.13
CA LEU A 132 2.85 24.29 1.94
C LEU A 132 3.79 24.89 0.88
N ALA A 133 4.82 25.62 1.31
CA ALA A 133 5.84 26.15 0.39
C ALA A 133 6.69 25.05 -0.23
N LEU A 134 7.06 24.03 0.55
CA LEU A 134 7.79 22.86 0.04
C LEU A 134 6.96 22.09 -1.00
N THR A 135 5.68 21.85 -0.70
CA THR A 135 4.81 21.03 -1.56
C THR A 135 4.38 21.77 -2.83
N ALA A 136 4.21 23.09 -2.78
CA ALA A 136 3.89 23.90 -3.97
C ALA A 136 4.95 23.83 -5.09
N ASN A 137 6.20 23.51 -4.74
CA ASN A 137 7.30 23.37 -5.70
C ASN A 137 7.44 21.95 -6.26
N VAL A 138 6.60 21.01 -5.83
CA VAL A 138 6.63 19.61 -6.26
C VAL A 138 5.47 19.36 -7.21
N VAL A 139 5.78 18.86 -8.40
CA VAL A 139 4.75 18.34 -9.32
C VAL A 139 4.56 16.85 -9.01
N PRO A 140 3.43 16.44 -8.41
CA PRO A 140 3.22 15.04 -8.07
C PRO A 140 3.00 14.22 -9.35
N PRO A 141 3.64 13.03 -9.46
CA PRO A 141 3.27 12.03 -10.45
C PRO A 141 1.79 11.67 -10.32
N GLU A 142 1.17 11.21 -11.41
CA GLU A 142 -0.28 10.91 -11.46
C GLU A 142 -0.73 10.00 -10.29
N GLU A 143 0.07 8.98 -9.99
CA GLU A 143 -0.16 7.98 -8.93
C GLU A 143 -0.06 8.55 -7.52
N CYS A 144 0.67 9.65 -7.34
CA CYS A 144 0.91 10.27 -6.06
C CYS A 144 -0.02 11.46 -5.80
N ARG A 145 -0.88 11.82 -6.76
CA ARG A 145 -1.71 13.03 -6.70
C ARG A 145 -2.61 13.05 -5.46
N THR A 146 -3.35 11.97 -5.22
CA THR A 146 -4.22 11.86 -4.05
C THR A 146 -3.42 12.00 -2.75
N THR A 147 -2.28 11.31 -2.65
CA THR A 147 -1.42 11.39 -1.46
C THR A 147 -0.81 12.78 -1.27
N HIS A 148 -0.48 13.48 -2.36
CA HIS A 148 -0.02 14.86 -2.31
C HIS A 148 -1.12 15.82 -1.82
N GLU A 149 -2.36 15.63 -2.26
CA GLU A 149 -3.51 16.40 -1.79
C GLU A 149 -3.78 16.18 -0.30
N LEU A 150 -3.58 14.96 0.21
CA LEU A 150 -3.65 14.68 1.65
C LEU A 150 -2.60 15.48 2.45
N ILE A 151 -1.36 15.52 1.96
CA ILE A 151 -0.28 16.32 2.58
C ILE A 151 -0.66 17.80 2.64
N VAL A 152 -1.11 18.38 1.52
CA VAL A 152 -1.51 19.80 1.45
C VAL A 152 -2.67 20.08 2.41
N SER A 153 -3.70 19.22 2.39
CA SER A 153 -4.88 19.35 3.24
C SER A 153 -4.52 19.22 4.73
N ALA A 154 -3.61 18.32 5.08
CA ALA A 154 -3.14 18.16 6.45
C ALA A 154 -2.43 19.42 6.97
N ALA A 155 -1.57 20.03 6.15
CA ALA A 155 -0.88 21.27 6.50
C ALA A 155 -1.87 22.43 6.68
N GLN A 156 -2.86 22.56 5.78
CA GLN A 156 -3.92 23.56 5.90
C GLN A 156 -4.76 23.37 7.17
N LEU A 157 -5.11 22.12 7.51
CA LEU A 157 -5.83 21.85 8.76
C LEU A 157 -5.00 22.14 10.00
N ALA A 158 -3.68 21.88 9.97
CA ALA A 158 -2.79 22.20 11.08
C ALA A 158 -2.68 23.72 11.32
N ASP A 159 -2.53 24.52 10.25
CA ASP A 159 -2.53 25.99 10.36
C ASP A 159 -3.86 26.50 10.92
N ASN A 160 -4.99 26.01 10.37
CA ASN A 160 -6.32 26.38 10.84
C ASN A 160 -6.55 25.99 12.30
N ALA A 161 -6.11 24.80 12.73
CA ALA A 161 -6.23 24.37 14.12
C ALA A 161 -5.51 25.33 15.07
N ALA A 162 -4.29 25.73 14.73
CA ALA A 162 -3.53 26.68 15.54
C ALA A 162 -4.16 28.09 15.54
N LEU A 163 -4.67 28.54 14.39
CA LEU A 163 -5.37 29.82 14.26
C LEU A 163 -6.64 29.86 15.13
N ILE A 164 -7.51 28.85 14.98
CA ILE A 164 -8.76 28.76 15.75
C ILE A 164 -8.45 28.63 17.25
N ARG A 165 -7.44 27.85 17.63
CA ARG A 165 -7.03 27.71 19.04
C ARG A 165 -6.59 29.04 19.63
N ARG A 166 -5.80 29.83 18.89
CA ARG A 166 -5.35 31.15 19.33
C ARG A 166 -6.55 32.07 19.57
N ASP A 167 -7.51 32.08 18.66
CA ASP A 167 -8.70 32.93 18.77
C ASP A 167 -9.59 32.49 19.93
N ALA A 168 -9.76 31.18 20.14
CA ALA A 168 -10.48 30.60 21.28
C ALA A 168 -9.90 31.04 22.63
N VAL A 169 -8.56 31.08 22.75
CA VAL A 169 -7.87 31.57 23.95
C VAL A 169 -8.13 33.06 24.17
N ARG A 170 -8.06 33.86 23.10
CA ARG A 170 -8.31 35.32 23.19
C ARG A 170 -9.74 35.67 23.59
N SER A 171 -10.71 34.88 23.14
CA SER A 171 -12.13 35.12 23.39
C SER A 171 -12.69 34.29 24.55
N ALA A 172 -11.88 33.47 25.22
CA ALA A 172 -12.32 32.50 26.23
C ALA A 172 -13.51 31.62 25.76
N ASP A 173 -13.48 31.17 24.50
CA ASP A 173 -14.59 30.45 23.85
C ASP A 173 -14.27 28.95 23.72
N LEU A 174 -14.97 28.13 24.51
CA LEU A 174 -14.79 26.68 24.53
C LEU A 174 -15.29 26.00 23.24
N THR A 175 -16.33 26.52 22.59
CA THR A 175 -16.84 25.96 21.33
C THR A 175 -15.80 26.13 20.22
N ARG A 176 -15.11 27.29 20.16
CA ARG A 176 -13.97 27.46 19.23
C ARG A 176 -12.82 26.54 19.57
N ALA A 177 -12.55 26.30 20.85
CA ALA A 177 -11.52 25.35 21.25
C ALA A 177 -11.83 23.92 20.75
N TRP A 178 -13.08 23.48 20.79
CA TRP A 178 -13.51 22.21 20.20
C TRP A 178 -13.31 22.16 18.69
N ASN A 179 -13.65 23.23 17.96
CA ASN A 179 -13.41 23.31 16.52
C ASN A 179 -11.91 23.17 16.18
N ALA A 180 -11.04 23.80 16.98
CA ALA A 180 -9.59 23.64 16.84
C ALA A 180 -9.14 22.20 17.09
N SER A 181 -9.69 21.54 18.12
CA SER A 181 -9.43 20.13 18.42
C SER A 181 -9.81 19.21 17.25
N SER A 182 -10.99 19.41 16.65
CA SER A 182 -11.44 18.66 15.47
C SER A 182 -10.51 18.88 14.27
N ALA A 183 -10.08 20.12 14.01
CA ALA A 183 -9.13 20.42 12.94
C ALA A 183 -7.76 19.75 13.17
N ALA A 184 -7.25 19.78 14.40
CA ALA A 184 -6.00 19.11 14.76
C ALA A 184 -6.08 17.59 14.60
N ALA A 185 -7.19 16.99 15.03
CA ALA A 185 -7.45 15.56 14.82
C ALA A 185 -7.50 15.21 13.32
N GLY A 186 -8.16 16.04 12.51
CA GLY A 186 -8.21 15.89 11.05
C GLY A 186 -6.82 15.95 10.43
N ALA A 187 -5.99 16.94 10.81
CA ALA A 187 -4.62 17.05 10.33
C ALA A 187 -3.80 15.78 10.64
N LEU A 188 -3.82 15.31 11.88
CA LEU A 188 -3.10 14.10 12.31
C LEU A 188 -3.56 12.85 11.55
N MET A 189 -4.87 12.70 11.34
CA MET A 189 -5.45 11.60 10.58
C MET A 189 -4.98 11.62 9.12
N LEU A 190 -4.99 12.78 8.46
CA LEU A 190 -4.58 12.91 7.06
C LEU A 190 -3.09 12.63 6.88
N VAL A 191 -2.23 13.07 7.81
CA VAL A 191 -0.79 12.72 7.79
C VAL A 191 -0.62 11.21 7.89
N ALA A 192 -1.26 10.56 8.86
CA ALA A 192 -1.16 9.11 9.03
C ALA A 192 -1.68 8.36 7.79
N ARG A 193 -2.74 8.86 7.16
CA ARG A 193 -3.25 8.29 5.92
C ARG A 193 -2.26 8.47 4.76
N ALA A 194 -1.66 9.64 4.63
CA ALA A 194 -0.65 9.89 3.60
C ALA A 194 0.57 8.98 3.77
N GLU A 195 1.07 8.79 5.00
CA GLU A 195 2.16 7.86 5.30
C GLU A 195 1.81 6.42 4.88
N ALA A 196 0.59 5.95 5.19
CA ALA A 196 0.14 4.62 4.80
C ALA A 196 0.04 4.45 3.27
N GLU A 197 -0.51 5.44 2.55
CA GLU A 197 -0.59 5.40 1.09
C GLU A 197 0.79 5.38 0.42
N MET A 198 1.75 6.13 0.96
CA MET A 198 3.14 6.10 0.45
C MET A 198 3.79 4.73 0.61
N GLN A 199 3.56 4.07 1.74
CA GLN A 199 4.07 2.71 1.96
C GLN A 199 3.44 1.73 0.96
N GLU A 200 2.15 1.85 0.68
CA GLU A 200 1.46 1.01 -0.30
C GLU A 200 1.95 1.27 -1.73
N LEU A 201 2.26 2.52 -2.11
CA LEU A 201 2.85 2.83 -3.43
C LEU A 201 4.23 2.14 -3.64
N LEU A 202 4.98 1.92 -2.55
CA LEU A 202 6.25 1.21 -2.57
C LEU A 202 6.11 -0.31 -2.51
N ARG A 203 4.92 -0.83 -2.22
CA ARG A 203 4.69 -2.26 -2.05
C ARG A 203 4.73 -2.97 -3.39
N LEU A 204 5.53 -4.03 -3.48
CA LEU A 204 5.58 -4.88 -4.66
C LEU A 204 4.24 -5.61 -4.82
N PRO A 205 3.65 -5.65 -6.03
CA PRO A 205 2.45 -6.43 -6.29
C PRO A 205 2.62 -7.91 -5.90
N GLN A 206 1.57 -8.45 -5.30
CA GLN A 206 1.44 -9.83 -4.83
C GLN A 206 0.09 -10.39 -5.31
N LEU A 207 -0.04 -11.72 -5.38
CA LEU A 207 -1.35 -12.32 -5.61
C LEU A 207 -2.26 -12.06 -4.40
N PRO A 208 -3.59 -11.88 -4.62
CA PRO A 208 -4.54 -11.89 -3.51
C PRO A 208 -4.45 -13.24 -2.77
N GLN A 209 -4.51 -13.19 -1.44
CA GLN A 209 -4.54 -14.37 -0.57
C GLN A 209 -5.89 -15.08 -0.64
#